data_AF-A0AB74IP15-F1
#
_entry.id   AF-A0AB74IP15-F1
#
_cell.length_a   1.000
_cell.length_b   1.000
_cell.length_c   1.000
_cell.angle_alpha   90.00
_cell.angle_beta   90.00
_cell.angle_gamma   90.00
#
_symmetry.space_group_name_H-M   'P 1'
#
loop_
_entity.id
_entity.type
_entity.pdbx_description
1 polymer ?
#
loop_
_entity_poly.entity_id
_entity_poly.type
_entity_poly.pdbx_seq_one_letter_code
_entity_poly.pdbx_strand_id
1 'polypeptide(L)'
;MDLSEVVQFILILFPVFFFSLLLIPNIIIFLLDLDRARFNIRTEREVLISIVGSGRTTRSIDLVLDLQFRELAIAEPSYDDHDLAVALQLKLDEGAGTESDGDSQENSNADRTLVSGPAKDKPAAPPANCTCLRCTDEIARQKSFKAPCNHDFCFDCLADFFEATIDDEALYPPRCCGQEIPFESVQGLLNDRLQIRYREKKMEYDTEPNNRTYCHNTTCGSFIYADLIEDEAGLCLDCGRTTCTMCKRATHYGDCPSDEGTQRLLELAENRGWQRCYNAKCHRVVELSSGCNHITCVCGAQFCYICGSRWRTCTCPQYTHPSVAGDVRGQPAAVHRFYRPT
;
A
#
# COMPACT_ATOMS: atom_id res chain seq x y z
N MET A 1 -32.65 -12.30 -61.45
CA MET A 1 -32.35 -12.97 -60.16
C MET A 1 -33.52 -13.86 -59.86
N ASP A 2 -33.31 -15.17 -59.96
CA ASP A 2 -34.35 -16.15 -59.67
C ASP A 2 -34.68 -16.16 -58.19
N LEU A 3 -35.96 -16.34 -57.86
CA LEU A 3 -36.47 -16.31 -56.49
C LEU A 3 -35.82 -17.42 -55.62
N SER A 4 -35.37 -18.51 -56.26
CA SER A 4 -34.63 -19.59 -55.61
C SER A 4 -33.25 -19.16 -55.12
N GLU A 5 -32.52 -18.33 -55.89
CA GLU A 5 -31.19 -17.85 -55.50
C GLU A 5 -31.26 -16.87 -54.33
N VAL A 6 -32.31 -16.04 -54.26
CA VAL A 6 -32.53 -15.09 -53.16
C VAL A 6 -32.87 -15.83 -51.86
N VAL A 7 -33.71 -16.88 -51.93
CA VAL A 7 -34.06 -17.69 -50.75
C VAL A 7 -32.85 -18.49 -50.25
N GLN A 8 -32.02 -18.99 -51.16
CA GLN A 8 -30.79 -19.72 -50.80
C GLN A 8 -29.74 -18.78 -50.19
N PHE A 9 -29.64 -17.53 -50.66
CA PHE A 9 -28.80 -16.50 -50.03
C PHE A 9 -29.29 -16.13 -48.62
N ILE A 10 -30.61 -16.00 -48.41
CA ILE A 10 -31.18 -15.68 -47.10
C ILE A 10 -30.96 -16.84 -46.11
N LEU A 11 -31.14 -18.10 -46.52
CA LEU A 11 -30.92 -19.26 -45.65
C LEU A 11 -29.45 -19.47 -45.25
N ILE A 12 -28.49 -18.99 -46.06
CA ILE A 12 -27.06 -19.08 -45.77
C ILE A 12 -26.58 -17.89 -44.92
N LEU A 13 -27.12 -16.69 -45.15
CA LEU A 13 -26.72 -15.48 -44.42
C LEU A 13 -27.45 -15.31 -43.08
N PHE A 14 -28.66 -15.83 -42.93
CA PHE A 14 -29.45 -15.70 -41.70
C PHE A 14 -28.79 -16.37 -40.47
N PRO A 15 -28.22 -17.59 -40.55
CA PRO A 15 -27.49 -18.19 -39.43
C PRO A 15 -26.22 -17.41 -39.08
N VAL A 16 -25.52 -16.86 -40.07
CA VAL A 16 -24.28 -16.07 -39.86
C VAL A 16 -24.60 -14.72 -39.19
N PHE A 17 -25.68 -14.07 -39.60
CA PHE A 17 -26.16 -12.83 -38.97
C PHE A 17 -26.75 -13.08 -37.57
N PHE A 18 -27.45 -14.19 -37.37
CA PHE A 18 -28.05 -14.55 -36.09
C PHE A 18 -27.00 -14.99 -35.05
N PHE A 19 -25.97 -15.74 -35.46
CA PHE A 19 -24.81 -16.03 -34.60
C PHE A 19 -23.98 -14.78 -34.30
N SER A 20 -23.86 -13.85 -35.27
CA SER A 20 -23.23 -12.55 -35.01
C SER A 20 -24.04 -11.72 -34.00
N LEU A 21 -25.37 -11.70 -34.09
CA LEU A 21 -26.26 -11.03 -33.14
C LEU A 21 -26.33 -11.68 -31.75
N LEU A 22 -26.06 -12.98 -31.62
CA LEU A 22 -25.94 -13.68 -30.33
C LEU A 22 -24.55 -13.53 -29.69
N LEU A 23 -23.51 -13.29 -30.50
CA LEU A 23 -22.17 -12.96 -30.04
C LEU A 23 -22.01 -11.48 -29.69
N ILE A 24 -22.81 -10.58 -30.27
CA ILE A 24 -22.76 -9.14 -29.98
C ILE A 24 -22.99 -8.83 -28.47
N PRO A 25 -23.95 -9.43 -27.74
CA PRO A 25 -24.08 -9.22 -26.30
C PRO A 25 -22.86 -9.71 -25.51
N ASN A 26 -22.29 -10.86 -25.87
CA ASN A 26 -21.09 -11.40 -25.21
C ASN A 26 -19.82 -10.60 -25.54
N ILE A 27 -19.72 -10.08 -26.77
CA ILE A 27 -18.64 -9.18 -27.19
C ILE A 27 -18.83 -7.81 -26.55
N ILE A 28 -20.06 -7.30 -26.39
CA ILE A 28 -20.33 -6.05 -25.68
C ILE A 28 -20.04 -6.24 -24.19
N ILE A 29 -20.40 -7.35 -23.55
CA ILE A 29 -20.02 -7.64 -22.16
C ILE A 29 -18.51 -7.79 -22.05
N PHE A 30 -17.84 -8.49 -22.96
CA PHE A 30 -16.39 -8.60 -23.00
C PHE A 30 -15.69 -7.26 -23.29
N LEU A 31 -16.28 -6.40 -24.12
CA LEU A 31 -15.76 -5.05 -24.41
C LEU A 31 -16.09 -4.06 -23.28
N LEU A 32 -17.19 -4.24 -22.55
CA LEU A 32 -17.54 -3.48 -21.35
C LEU A 32 -16.69 -3.94 -20.15
N ASP A 33 -16.35 -5.22 -20.05
CA ASP A 33 -15.38 -5.76 -19.08
C ASP A 33 -13.95 -5.36 -19.45
N LEU A 34 -13.61 -5.32 -20.74
CA LEU A 34 -12.35 -4.72 -21.20
C LEU A 34 -12.33 -3.21 -21.04
N ASP A 35 -13.46 -2.50 -21.13
CA ASP A 35 -13.53 -1.07 -20.80
C ASP A 35 -13.48 -0.84 -19.29
N ARG A 36 -13.99 -1.76 -18.47
CA ARG A 36 -13.84 -1.75 -16.99
C ARG A 36 -12.39 -2.06 -16.58
N ALA A 37 -11.73 -3.00 -17.26
CA ALA A 37 -10.31 -3.28 -17.11
C ALA A 37 -9.44 -2.14 -17.69
N ARG A 38 -9.83 -1.51 -18.80
CA ARG A 38 -9.15 -0.32 -19.35
C ARG A 38 -9.38 0.93 -18.52
N PHE A 39 -10.49 1.02 -17.77
CA PHE A 39 -10.70 2.09 -16.81
C PHE A 39 -9.65 2.02 -15.69
N ASN A 40 -9.25 0.81 -15.28
CA ASN A 40 -8.14 0.60 -14.35
C ASN A 40 -6.77 0.86 -14.99
N ILE A 41 -6.55 0.43 -16.24
CA ILE A 41 -5.27 0.63 -16.95
C ILE A 41 -4.99 2.12 -17.27
N ARG A 42 -6.03 2.95 -17.45
CA ARG A 42 -5.84 4.39 -17.74
C ARG A 42 -5.38 5.16 -16.50
N THR A 43 -5.87 4.80 -15.31
CA THR A 43 -5.33 5.27 -14.01
C THR A 43 -3.92 4.74 -13.78
N GLU A 44 -3.63 3.48 -14.11
CA GLU A 44 -2.30 2.88 -13.95
C GLU A 44 -1.20 3.57 -14.77
N ARG A 45 -1.47 3.96 -16.03
CA ARG A 45 -0.48 4.67 -16.85
C ARG A 45 -0.18 6.06 -16.32
N GLU A 46 -1.18 6.83 -15.89
CA GLU A 46 -0.94 8.18 -15.33
C GLU A 46 -0.26 8.12 -13.96
N VAL A 47 -0.59 7.11 -13.13
CA VAL A 47 0.07 6.87 -11.83
C VAL A 47 1.53 6.46 -12.03
N LEU A 48 1.82 5.51 -12.93
CA LEU A 48 3.19 5.12 -13.28
C LEU A 48 3.97 6.27 -13.90
N ILE A 49 3.38 7.05 -14.81
CA ILE A 49 4.00 8.27 -15.36
C ILE A 49 4.27 9.29 -14.24
N SER A 50 3.36 9.44 -13.28
CA SER A 50 3.55 10.34 -12.14
C SER A 50 4.68 9.86 -11.22
N ILE A 51 4.77 8.56 -10.93
CA ILE A 51 5.84 7.98 -10.10
C ILE A 51 7.20 8.10 -10.78
N VAL A 52 7.30 7.71 -12.06
CA VAL A 52 8.55 7.77 -12.85
C VAL A 52 8.93 9.24 -13.13
N GLY A 53 7.96 10.10 -13.40
CA GLY A 53 8.16 11.53 -13.65
C GLY A 53 8.52 12.34 -12.41
N SER A 54 8.14 11.89 -11.22
CA SER A 54 8.44 12.56 -9.95
C SER A 54 9.78 12.13 -9.33
N GLY A 55 10.45 11.11 -9.89
CA GLY A 55 11.77 10.65 -9.41
C GLY A 55 11.72 9.90 -8.06
N ARG A 56 10.62 9.20 -7.79
CA ARG A 56 10.38 8.51 -6.52
C ARG A 56 11.30 7.31 -6.28
N THR A 57 11.43 6.92 -5.02
CA THR A 57 12.34 5.83 -4.60
C THR A 57 11.96 4.46 -5.16
N THR A 58 12.91 3.53 -5.23
CA THR A 58 12.69 2.15 -5.70
C THR A 58 11.64 1.42 -4.86
N ARG A 59 11.56 1.70 -3.55
CA ARG A 59 10.57 1.09 -2.64
C ARG A 59 9.13 1.47 -2.99
N SER A 60 8.90 2.72 -3.38
CA SER A 60 7.58 3.20 -3.81
C SER A 60 7.15 2.52 -5.13
N ILE A 61 8.11 2.18 -5.99
CA ILE A 61 7.87 1.42 -7.23
C ILE A 61 7.56 -0.04 -6.91
N ASP A 62 8.35 -0.67 -6.04
CA ASP A 62 8.14 -2.06 -5.61
C ASP A 62 6.75 -2.25 -4.98
N LEU A 63 6.32 -1.33 -4.10
CA LEU A 63 4.99 -1.37 -3.49
C LEU A 63 3.86 -1.27 -4.53
N VAL A 64 4.02 -0.38 -5.52
CA VAL A 64 3.01 -0.18 -6.58
C VAL A 64 2.94 -1.40 -7.48
N LEU A 65 4.07 -1.98 -7.85
CA LEU A 65 4.11 -3.23 -8.59
C LEU A 65 3.48 -4.37 -7.77
N ASP A 66 3.80 -4.48 -6.48
CA ASP A 66 3.23 -5.51 -5.59
C ASP A 66 1.70 -5.39 -5.47
N LEU A 67 1.16 -4.17 -5.35
CA LEU A 67 -0.28 -3.94 -5.30
C LEU A 67 -0.94 -4.19 -6.67
N GLN A 68 -0.32 -3.75 -7.78
CA GLN A 68 -0.84 -3.93 -9.14
C GLN A 68 -0.82 -5.40 -9.62
N PHE A 69 0.26 -6.14 -9.35
CA PHE A 69 0.35 -7.56 -9.70
C PHE A 69 -0.65 -8.41 -8.90
N ARG A 70 -1.03 -7.96 -7.70
CA ARG A 70 -2.05 -8.64 -6.88
C ARG A 70 -3.47 -8.45 -7.43
N GLU A 71 -3.80 -7.32 -8.05
CA GLU A 71 -5.10 -7.15 -8.73
C GLU A 71 -5.22 -8.02 -9.99
N LEU A 72 -4.13 -8.20 -10.75
CA LEU A 72 -4.12 -9.06 -11.94
C LEU A 72 -4.30 -10.55 -11.60
N ALA A 73 -3.85 -10.99 -10.42
CA ALA A 73 -4.08 -12.34 -9.92
C ALA A 73 -5.56 -12.63 -9.60
N ILE A 74 -6.40 -11.60 -9.43
CA ILE A 74 -7.84 -11.73 -9.16
C ILE A 74 -8.65 -11.99 -10.46
N ALA A 75 -8.03 -11.80 -11.64
CA ALA A 75 -8.71 -11.89 -12.93
C ALA A 75 -8.76 -13.31 -13.54
N GLU A 76 -8.12 -14.32 -12.94
CA GLU A 76 -8.33 -15.72 -13.31
C GLU A 76 -9.47 -16.31 -12.47
N PRO A 77 -10.59 -16.75 -13.08
CA PRO A 77 -11.63 -17.43 -12.33
C PRO A 77 -11.14 -18.85 -11.98
N SER A 78 -10.52 -19.04 -10.83
CA SER A 78 -10.25 -20.39 -10.32
C SER A 78 -11.51 -20.93 -9.61
N TYR A 79 -12.31 -21.65 -10.40
CA TYR A 79 -13.18 -22.68 -9.87
C TYR A 79 -12.29 -23.77 -9.23
N ASP A 80 -12.61 -24.16 -7.99
CA ASP A 80 -12.24 -25.42 -7.31
C ASP A 80 -10.77 -25.72 -6.93
N ASP A 81 -9.95 -24.74 -6.53
CA ASP A 81 -8.59 -25.04 -5.99
C ASP A 81 -8.41 -24.79 -4.47
N HIS A 82 -9.42 -24.21 -3.80
CA HIS A 82 -9.34 -23.92 -2.36
C HIS A 82 -9.28 -25.20 -1.50
N ASP A 83 -10.07 -26.22 -1.85
CA ASP A 83 -10.06 -27.52 -1.17
C ASP A 83 -8.71 -28.24 -1.34
N LEU A 84 -8.00 -28.02 -2.46
CA LEU A 84 -6.69 -28.64 -2.73
C LEU A 84 -5.57 -27.93 -1.97
N ALA A 85 -5.59 -26.59 -1.92
CA ALA A 85 -4.64 -25.79 -1.15
C ALA A 85 -4.75 -26.07 0.36
N VAL A 86 -5.97 -26.16 0.89
CA VAL A 86 -6.23 -26.56 2.28
C VAL A 86 -5.77 -27.99 2.55
N ALA A 87 -6.02 -28.92 1.61
CA ALA A 87 -5.57 -30.31 1.73
C ALA A 87 -4.04 -30.46 1.67
N LEU A 88 -3.33 -29.56 0.98
CA LEU A 88 -1.86 -29.51 0.95
C LEU A 88 -1.29 -28.96 2.25
N GLN A 89 -1.91 -27.92 2.82
CA GLN A 89 -1.47 -27.35 4.10
C GLN A 89 -1.64 -28.34 5.27
N LEU A 90 -2.76 -29.06 5.32
CA LEU A 90 -3.01 -30.10 6.34
C LEU A 90 -1.98 -31.23 6.32
N LYS A 91 -1.39 -31.53 5.16
CA LYS A 91 -0.35 -32.57 5.02
C LYS A 91 1.03 -32.15 5.52
N LEU A 92 1.29 -30.85 5.64
CA LEU A 92 2.59 -30.35 6.12
C LEU A 92 2.67 -30.41 7.66
N ASP A 93 1.55 -30.28 8.36
CA ASP A 93 1.51 -30.31 9.83
C ASP A 93 1.59 -31.74 10.41
N GLU A 94 1.28 -32.78 9.63
CA GLU A 94 1.45 -34.19 10.02
C GLU A 94 2.94 -34.65 9.96
N GLY A 95 3.84 -33.83 9.39
CA GLY A 95 5.25 -34.18 9.19
C GLY A 95 6.24 -33.71 10.27
N ALA A 96 5.78 -32.96 11.29
CA ALA A 96 6.67 -32.37 12.30
C ALA A 96 6.50 -33.03 13.68
N GLY A 97 6.80 -34.32 13.77
CA GLY A 97 7.00 -35.06 15.03
C GLY A 97 8.48 -35.30 15.29
N THR A 98 9.01 -34.67 16.33
CA THR A 98 10.40 -34.68 16.80
C THR A 98 10.85 -36.05 17.33
N GLU A 99 12.00 -36.55 16.90
CA GLU A 99 12.81 -37.51 17.67
C GLU A 99 14.23 -36.97 17.82
N SER A 100 14.57 -36.59 19.04
CA SER A 100 15.93 -36.51 19.56
C SER A 100 16.31 -37.89 20.10
N ASP A 101 17.46 -38.43 19.69
CA ASP A 101 18.46 -38.94 20.63
C ASP A 101 19.73 -39.37 19.89
N GLY A 102 20.86 -39.12 20.54
CA GLY A 102 22.20 -39.36 20.03
C GLY A 102 22.80 -40.71 20.43
N ASP A 103 23.71 -41.12 19.56
CA ASP A 103 25.04 -41.66 19.81
C ASP A 103 25.35 -43.16 19.63
N SER A 104 26.39 -43.34 18.80
CA SER A 104 27.46 -44.36 18.75
C SER A 104 27.20 -45.87 18.58
N GLN A 105 27.68 -46.33 17.41
CA GLN A 105 28.66 -47.41 17.17
C GLN A 105 28.25 -48.88 16.93
N GLU A 106 28.56 -49.28 15.69
CA GLU A 106 29.28 -50.48 15.20
C GLU A 106 28.72 -51.92 15.33
N ASN A 107 28.54 -52.51 14.14
CA ASN A 107 29.05 -53.80 13.65
C ASN A 107 28.14 -55.05 13.50
N SER A 108 28.07 -55.47 12.24
CA SER A 108 28.20 -56.84 11.70
C SER A 108 27.01 -57.82 11.66
N ASN A 109 26.69 -58.17 10.41
CA ASN A 109 26.37 -59.49 9.83
C ASN A 109 25.13 -60.32 10.24
N ALA A 110 24.33 -60.59 9.18
CA ALA A 110 23.68 -61.85 8.78
C ALA A 110 22.73 -62.57 9.77
N ASP A 111 21.46 -62.76 9.38
CA ASP A 111 20.95 -64.01 8.80
C ASP A 111 19.42 -63.94 8.55
N ARG A 112 19.01 -64.71 7.54
CA ARG A 112 17.69 -65.16 7.05
C ARG A 112 16.36 -64.76 7.75
N THR A 113 15.49 -64.24 6.87
CA THR A 113 14.16 -64.75 6.50
C THR A 113 13.22 -65.23 7.61
N LEU A 114 12.04 -64.58 7.73
CA LEU A 114 10.75 -65.28 7.82
C LEU A 114 9.60 -64.33 7.43
N VAL A 115 8.84 -64.77 6.43
CA VAL A 115 7.65 -64.14 5.85
C VAL A 115 6.51 -64.15 6.86
N SER A 116 5.86 -63.00 7.06
CA SER A 116 4.50 -62.91 7.60
C SER A 116 3.72 -61.86 6.80
N GLY A 117 2.51 -62.24 6.36
CA GLY A 117 1.75 -61.59 5.30
C GLY A 117 1.19 -60.20 5.63
N PRO A 118 0.54 -59.54 4.65
CA PRO A 118 0.02 -58.19 4.82
C PRO A 118 -1.08 -58.18 5.89
N ALA A 119 -0.83 -57.46 6.98
CA ALA A 119 -1.85 -57.08 7.94
C ALA A 119 -2.93 -56.29 7.20
N LYS A 120 -4.19 -56.69 7.35
CA LYS A 120 -5.33 -55.95 6.83
C LYS A 120 -5.42 -54.63 7.60
N ASP A 121 -5.20 -53.52 6.91
CA ASP A 121 -5.45 -52.18 7.45
C ASP A 121 -6.89 -52.09 7.94
N LYS A 122 -7.02 -51.86 9.24
CA LYS A 122 -8.27 -51.52 9.89
C LYS A 122 -8.67 -50.13 9.38
N PRO A 123 -9.89 -49.91 8.86
CA PRO A 123 -10.32 -48.58 8.44
C PRO A 123 -10.10 -47.60 9.59
N ALA A 124 -9.35 -46.53 9.32
CA ALA A 124 -9.16 -45.43 10.26
C ALA A 124 -10.55 -45.00 10.76
N ALA A 125 -10.68 -44.85 12.09
CA ALA A 125 -11.92 -44.37 12.68
C ALA A 125 -12.33 -43.06 11.97
N PRO A 126 -13.63 -42.85 11.68
CA PRO A 126 -14.08 -41.61 11.08
C PRO A 126 -13.59 -40.42 11.93
N PRO A 127 -13.10 -39.35 11.31
CA PRO A 127 -12.51 -38.24 12.04
C PRO A 127 -13.53 -37.65 13.01
N ALA A 128 -13.05 -37.33 14.21
CA ALA A 128 -13.90 -36.73 15.22
C ALA A 128 -14.46 -35.39 14.72
N ASN A 129 -15.78 -35.22 14.77
CA ASN A 129 -16.43 -33.95 14.48
C ASN A 129 -16.19 -32.96 15.63
N CYS A 130 -16.22 -31.67 15.32
CA CYS A 130 -16.28 -30.56 16.28
C CYS A 130 -17.48 -29.65 15.95
N THR A 131 -17.78 -28.69 16.82
CA THR A 131 -18.90 -27.77 16.65
C THR A 131 -18.38 -26.37 16.39
N CYS A 132 -18.86 -25.72 15.33
CA CYS A 132 -18.49 -24.34 15.05
C CYS A 132 -19.04 -23.39 16.12
N LEU A 133 -18.20 -22.50 16.67
CA LEU A 133 -18.62 -21.51 17.65
C LEU A 133 -19.68 -20.53 17.11
N ARG A 134 -19.67 -20.22 15.81
CA ARG A 134 -20.50 -19.16 15.22
C ARG A 134 -21.83 -19.67 14.65
N CYS A 135 -21.81 -20.70 13.79
CA CYS A 135 -23.03 -21.27 13.20
C CYS A 135 -23.60 -22.45 13.98
N THR A 136 -22.88 -23.00 14.96
CA THR A 136 -23.26 -24.19 15.75
C THR A 136 -23.37 -25.51 14.98
N ASP A 137 -22.96 -25.53 13.71
CA ASP A 137 -22.95 -26.74 12.90
C ASP A 137 -21.86 -27.73 13.33
N GLU A 138 -22.13 -29.02 13.15
CA GLU A 138 -21.11 -30.07 13.24
C GLU A 138 -20.21 -30.07 12.00
N ILE A 139 -18.91 -30.01 12.23
CA ILE A 139 -17.89 -29.95 11.20
C ILE A 139 -16.85 -31.04 11.40
N ALA A 140 -16.38 -31.63 10.30
CA ALA A 140 -15.23 -32.52 10.35
C ALA A 140 -14.01 -31.72 10.81
N ARG A 141 -13.21 -32.25 11.73
CA ARG A 141 -12.08 -31.51 12.31
C ARG A 141 -11.04 -31.06 11.27
N GLN A 142 -10.89 -31.76 10.15
CA GLN A 142 -10.04 -31.32 9.03
C GLN A 142 -10.57 -30.10 8.27
N LYS A 143 -11.88 -29.83 8.35
CA LYS A 143 -12.54 -28.67 7.74
C LYS A 143 -12.81 -27.56 8.76
N SER A 144 -12.01 -27.54 9.82
CA SER A 144 -12.17 -26.60 10.93
C SER A 144 -10.86 -25.90 11.25
N PHE A 145 -10.96 -24.66 11.68
CA PHE A 145 -9.87 -23.91 12.29
C PHE A 145 -10.03 -23.90 13.80
N LYS A 146 -8.98 -24.26 14.54
CA LYS A 146 -8.95 -24.16 16.00
C LYS A 146 -8.26 -22.86 16.40
N ALA A 147 -9.02 -21.93 16.96
CA ALA A 147 -8.50 -20.65 17.44
C ALA A 147 -7.62 -20.83 18.69
N PRO A 148 -6.77 -19.82 19.05
CA PRO A 148 -5.92 -19.88 20.25
C PRO A 148 -6.69 -20.12 21.55
N CYS A 149 -7.95 -19.68 21.58
CA CYS A 149 -8.92 -19.86 22.68
C CYS A 149 -9.47 -21.31 22.77
N ASN A 150 -9.04 -22.22 21.89
CA ASN A 150 -9.52 -23.61 21.68
C ASN A 150 -10.90 -23.80 21.04
N HIS A 151 -11.62 -22.72 20.72
CA HIS A 151 -12.87 -22.81 19.95
C HIS A 151 -12.62 -23.18 18.48
N ASP A 152 -13.51 -24.00 17.91
CA ASP A 152 -13.44 -24.44 16.52
C ASP A 152 -14.35 -23.56 15.62
N PHE A 153 -13.91 -23.22 14.41
CA PHE A 153 -14.65 -22.47 13.40
C PHE A 153 -14.70 -23.26 12.09
N CYS A 154 -15.85 -23.28 11.40
CA CYS A 154 -15.86 -23.69 9.99
C CYS A 154 -15.19 -22.60 9.14
N PHE A 155 -14.67 -22.96 7.96
CA PHE A 155 -13.96 -22.01 7.09
C PHE A 155 -14.85 -20.85 6.63
N ASP A 156 -16.14 -21.10 6.35
CA ASP A 156 -17.08 -20.05 5.96
C ASP A 156 -17.27 -19.01 7.07
N CYS A 157 -17.54 -19.45 8.30
CA CYS A 157 -17.70 -18.56 9.44
C CYS A 157 -16.42 -17.80 9.80
N LEU A 158 -15.25 -18.40 9.53
CA LEU A 158 -13.95 -17.77 9.69
C LEU A 158 -13.75 -16.68 8.63
N ALA A 159 -14.04 -16.97 7.36
CA ALA A 159 -13.97 -15.99 6.28
C ALA A 159 -14.90 -14.81 6.53
N ASP A 160 -16.16 -15.06 6.91
CA ASP A 160 -17.12 -14.02 7.29
C ASP A 160 -16.65 -13.20 8.49
N PHE A 161 -15.83 -13.78 9.37
CA PHE A 161 -15.30 -13.07 10.53
C PHE A 161 -14.22 -12.09 10.12
N PHE A 162 -13.27 -12.53 9.29
CA PHE A 162 -12.23 -11.66 8.74
C PHE A 162 -12.79 -10.59 7.82
N GLU A 163 -13.77 -10.92 6.97
CA GLU A 163 -14.47 -9.96 6.12
C GLU A 163 -15.12 -8.85 6.96
N ALA A 164 -15.83 -9.19 8.05
CA ALA A 164 -16.44 -8.21 8.93
C ALA A 164 -15.41 -7.25 9.57
N THR A 165 -14.20 -7.73 9.87
CA THR A 165 -13.13 -6.87 10.41
C THR A 165 -12.56 -5.88 9.40
N ILE A 166 -12.75 -6.11 8.09
CA ILE A 166 -12.34 -5.15 7.06
C ILE A 166 -13.24 -3.91 7.10
N ASP A 167 -14.55 -4.14 7.29
CA ASP A 167 -15.56 -3.09 7.23
C ASP A 167 -15.71 -2.32 8.55
N ASP A 168 -15.37 -2.94 9.69
CA ASP A 168 -15.50 -2.33 11.02
C ASP A 168 -14.18 -2.42 11.82
N GLU A 169 -13.53 -1.27 11.98
CA GLU A 169 -12.30 -1.13 12.76
C GLU A 169 -12.48 -1.54 14.23
N ALA A 170 -13.69 -1.43 14.81
CA ALA A 170 -13.93 -1.86 16.18
C ALA A 170 -13.78 -3.37 16.38
N LEU A 171 -13.87 -4.15 15.29
CA LEU A 171 -13.65 -5.59 15.28
C LEU A 171 -12.17 -5.95 15.02
N TYR A 172 -11.32 -4.96 14.73
CA TYR A 172 -9.91 -5.15 14.46
C TYR A 172 -9.07 -5.08 15.75
N PRO A 173 -8.08 -5.99 15.95
CA PRO A 173 -7.84 -7.19 15.15
C PRO A 173 -8.88 -8.30 15.48
N PRO A 174 -9.08 -9.28 14.58
CA PRO A 174 -9.98 -10.41 14.80
C PRO A 174 -9.66 -11.14 16.10
N ARG A 175 -10.62 -11.26 17.02
CA ARG A 175 -10.44 -11.88 18.34
C ARG A 175 -11.48 -12.94 18.66
N CYS A 176 -11.04 -14.09 19.16
CA CYS A 176 -11.88 -15.08 19.85
C CYS A 176 -11.65 -14.97 21.36
N CYS A 177 -12.70 -14.76 22.15
CA CYS A 177 -12.59 -14.68 23.62
C CYS A 177 -11.52 -13.68 24.10
N GLY A 178 -11.33 -12.58 23.36
CA GLY A 178 -10.30 -11.57 23.61
C GLY A 178 -8.90 -11.91 23.08
N GLN A 179 -8.64 -13.15 22.68
CA GLN A 179 -7.38 -13.57 22.08
C GLN A 179 -7.39 -13.31 20.57
N GLU A 180 -6.36 -12.63 20.08
CA GLU A 180 -6.21 -12.36 18.66
C GLU A 180 -6.05 -13.67 17.87
N ILE A 181 -6.69 -13.74 16.70
CA ILE A 181 -6.48 -14.80 15.72
C ILE A 181 -5.46 -14.25 14.71
N PRO A 182 -4.19 -14.71 14.74
CA PRO A 182 -3.15 -14.20 13.85
C PRO A 182 -3.50 -14.50 12.40
N PHE A 183 -3.39 -13.50 11.52
CA PHE A 183 -3.77 -13.67 10.11
C PHE A 183 -2.94 -14.76 9.43
N GLU A 184 -1.67 -14.89 9.79
CA GLU A 184 -0.73 -15.90 9.29
C GLU A 184 -1.21 -17.33 9.57
N SER A 185 -1.94 -17.53 10.67
CA SER A 185 -2.49 -18.84 11.05
C SER A 185 -3.72 -19.25 10.24
N VAL A 186 -4.39 -18.30 9.58
CA VAL A 186 -5.62 -18.53 8.82
C VAL A 186 -5.45 -18.27 7.33
N GLN A 187 -4.35 -17.65 6.90
CA GLN A 187 -4.19 -17.12 5.55
C GLN A 187 -4.51 -18.15 4.46
N GLY A 188 -3.96 -19.37 4.56
CA GLY A 188 -4.20 -20.44 3.58
C GLY A 188 -5.62 -21.05 3.62
N LEU A 189 -6.41 -20.69 4.62
CA LEU A 189 -7.81 -21.11 4.78
C LEU A 189 -8.80 -20.06 4.25
N LEU A 190 -8.30 -18.90 3.82
CA LEU A 190 -9.09 -17.83 3.24
C LEU A 190 -8.84 -17.77 1.74
N ASN A 191 -9.84 -17.40 0.95
CA ASN A 191 -9.64 -17.16 -0.47
C ASN A 191 -8.69 -15.97 -0.70
N ASP A 192 -7.98 -15.97 -1.83
CA ASP A 192 -6.94 -14.98 -2.13
C ASP A 192 -7.47 -13.54 -2.14
N ARG A 193 -8.70 -13.34 -2.62
CA ARG A 193 -9.34 -12.02 -2.65
C ARG A 193 -9.55 -11.45 -1.24
N LEU A 194 -10.02 -12.26 -0.30
CA LEU A 194 -10.17 -11.87 1.10
C LEU A 194 -8.81 -11.62 1.74
N GLN A 195 -7.81 -12.46 1.46
CA GLN A 195 -6.46 -12.26 1.98
C GLN A 195 -5.84 -10.93 1.54
N ILE A 196 -6.03 -10.53 0.28
CA ILE A 196 -5.51 -9.26 -0.27
C ILE A 196 -6.18 -8.08 0.44
N ARG A 197 -7.53 -8.05 0.44
CA ARG A 197 -8.29 -6.97 1.07
C ARG A 197 -8.00 -6.83 2.56
N TYR A 198 -7.88 -7.95 3.28
CA TYR A 198 -7.52 -7.92 4.70
C TYR A 198 -6.12 -7.37 4.91
N ARG A 199 -5.12 -7.77 4.10
CA ARG A 199 -3.75 -7.24 4.19
C ARG A 199 -3.70 -5.73 3.93
N GLU A 200 -4.44 -5.24 2.94
CA GLU A 200 -4.54 -3.80 2.65
C GLU A 200 -5.17 -3.04 3.81
N LYS A 201 -6.29 -3.55 4.32
CA LYS A 201 -6.98 -2.91 5.45
C LYS A 201 -6.18 -2.99 6.75
N LYS A 202 -5.43 -4.07 6.96
CA LYS A 202 -4.48 -4.22 8.06
C LYS A 202 -3.42 -3.12 8.06
N MET A 203 -2.86 -2.77 6.90
CA MET A 203 -1.88 -1.67 6.81
C MET A 203 -2.50 -0.31 7.21
N GLU A 204 -3.76 -0.08 6.85
CA GLU A 204 -4.51 1.10 7.28
C GLU A 204 -4.71 1.10 8.80
N TYR A 205 -5.25 0.01 9.36
CA TYR A 205 -5.59 -0.07 10.78
C TYR A 205 -4.38 -0.14 11.71
N ASP A 206 -3.28 -0.75 11.27
CA ASP A 206 -2.01 -0.75 12.02
C ASP A 206 -1.33 0.63 12.03
N THR A 207 -1.74 1.54 11.15
CA THR A 207 -1.29 2.94 11.20
C THR A 207 -2.05 3.70 12.28
N GLU A 208 -1.34 4.40 13.17
CA GLU A 208 -1.95 5.26 14.19
C GLU A 208 -2.98 6.23 13.56
N PRO A 209 -4.23 6.34 14.08
CA PRO A 209 -5.29 7.14 13.47
C PRO A 209 -4.91 8.56 13.05
N ASN A 210 -4.10 9.27 13.84
CA ASN A 210 -3.66 10.64 13.54
C ASN A 210 -2.62 10.71 12.40
N ASN A 211 -1.91 9.61 12.15
CA ASN A 211 -0.89 9.51 11.10
C ASN A 211 -1.47 9.00 9.78
N ARG A 212 -2.69 8.45 9.79
CA ARG A 212 -3.36 8.01 8.57
C ARG A 212 -3.56 9.17 7.62
N THR A 213 -3.34 8.93 6.34
CA THR A 213 -3.60 9.90 5.27
C THR A 213 -4.51 9.24 4.26
N TYR A 214 -5.60 9.92 3.93
CA TYR A 214 -6.58 9.48 2.96
C TYR A 214 -6.58 10.45 1.79
N CYS A 215 -6.99 9.97 0.61
CA CYS A 215 -7.12 10.81 -0.56
C CYS A 215 -8.10 11.95 -0.29
N HIS A 216 -7.66 13.20 -0.51
CA HIS A 216 -8.51 14.39 -0.33
C HIS A 216 -9.72 14.41 -1.27
N ASN A 217 -9.70 13.62 -2.34
CA ASN A 217 -10.84 13.50 -3.22
C ASN A 217 -11.94 12.69 -2.52
N THR A 218 -13.00 13.38 -2.11
CA THR A 218 -14.13 12.81 -1.36
C THR A 218 -14.84 11.66 -2.07
N THR A 219 -14.75 11.53 -3.40
CA THR A 219 -15.33 10.39 -4.13
C THR A 219 -14.43 9.15 -4.13
N CYS A 220 -13.14 9.33 -3.79
CA CYS A 220 -12.13 8.27 -3.75
C CYS A 220 -11.90 7.87 -2.29
N GLY A 221 -11.41 8.79 -1.45
CA GLY A 221 -11.24 8.54 -0.02
C GLY A 221 -10.26 7.43 0.35
N SER A 222 -9.55 6.85 -0.61
CA SER A 222 -8.67 5.70 -0.39
C SER A 222 -7.51 6.03 0.54
N PHE A 223 -7.12 5.05 1.36
CA PHE A 223 -5.95 5.16 2.22
C PHE A 223 -4.67 5.32 1.39
N ILE A 224 -3.77 6.20 1.82
CA ILE A 224 -2.48 6.46 1.18
C ILE A 224 -1.39 5.83 2.04
N TYR A 225 -0.70 4.85 1.46
CA TYR A 225 0.41 4.16 2.10
C TYR A 225 1.58 5.09 2.42
N ALA A 226 2.25 4.84 3.54
CA ALA A 226 3.38 5.66 4.00
C ALA A 226 4.52 5.75 2.98
N ASP A 227 4.79 4.67 2.23
CA ASP A 227 5.83 4.64 1.19
C ASP A 227 5.51 5.51 -0.04
N LEU A 228 4.27 6.00 -0.15
CA LEU A 228 3.83 6.91 -1.21
C LEU A 228 3.78 8.37 -0.74
N ILE A 229 4.24 8.64 0.48
CA ILE A 229 4.35 9.97 1.06
C ILE A 229 5.79 10.46 0.90
N GLU A 230 5.95 11.55 0.16
CA GLU A 230 7.23 12.26 -0.01
C GLU A 230 7.00 13.75 0.20
N ASP A 231 7.90 14.43 0.92
CA ASP A 231 7.80 15.88 1.20
C ASP A 231 6.39 16.32 1.65
N GLU A 232 5.79 15.57 2.59
CA GLU A 232 4.44 15.82 3.14
C GLU A 232 3.29 15.74 2.11
N ALA A 233 3.53 15.11 0.97
CA ALA A 233 2.54 14.85 -0.06
C ALA A 233 2.42 13.35 -0.34
N GLY A 234 1.24 12.79 -0.08
CA GLY A 234 0.89 11.42 -0.38
C GLY A 234 0.24 11.26 -1.75
N LEU A 235 0.71 10.34 -2.59
CA LEU A 235 0.04 9.98 -3.85
C LEU A 235 -0.99 8.88 -3.64
N CYS A 236 -2.21 9.12 -4.10
CA CYS A 236 -3.24 8.09 -4.21
C CYS A 236 -3.04 7.25 -5.48
N LEU A 237 -2.99 5.93 -5.35
CA LEU A 237 -2.85 5.01 -6.48
C LEU A 237 -4.16 4.86 -7.26
N ASP A 238 -5.31 4.96 -6.58
CA ASP A 238 -6.61 4.72 -7.21
C ASP A 238 -7.03 5.85 -8.16
N CYS A 239 -6.64 7.09 -7.86
CA CYS A 239 -7.04 8.26 -8.67
C CYS A 239 -5.90 9.18 -9.08
N GLY A 240 -4.65 8.87 -8.72
CA GLY A 240 -3.45 9.63 -9.09
C GLY A 240 -3.30 11.01 -8.44
N ARG A 241 -4.22 11.41 -7.55
CA ARG A 241 -4.19 12.71 -6.88
C ARG A 241 -3.23 12.71 -5.70
N THR A 242 -2.64 13.86 -5.42
CA THR A 242 -1.77 14.07 -4.27
C THR A 242 -2.47 14.82 -3.14
N THR A 243 -2.22 14.38 -1.90
CA THR A 243 -2.82 14.92 -0.69
C THR A 243 -1.74 15.38 0.28
N CYS A 244 -1.87 16.60 0.81
CA CYS A 244 -1.01 17.10 1.87
C CYS A 244 -1.27 16.31 3.15
N THR A 245 -0.23 15.73 3.76
CA THR A 245 -0.34 14.91 4.96
C THR A 245 -0.64 15.74 6.21
N MET A 246 -0.31 17.03 6.20
CA MET A 246 -0.54 17.96 7.31
C MET A 246 -1.99 18.44 7.37
N CYS A 247 -2.49 19.06 6.29
CA CYS A 247 -3.86 19.61 6.26
C CYS A 247 -4.91 18.66 5.69
N LYS A 248 -4.50 17.47 5.20
CA LYS A 248 -5.37 16.44 4.57
C LYS A 248 -6.17 16.94 3.34
N ARG A 249 -5.76 18.05 2.73
CA ARG A 249 -6.35 18.62 1.50
C ARG A 249 -5.46 18.34 0.28
N ALA A 250 -5.90 18.79 -0.89
CA ALA A 250 -5.07 18.77 -2.09
C ALA A 250 -3.69 19.37 -1.82
N THR A 251 -2.64 18.72 -2.33
CA THR A 251 -1.28 19.25 -2.22
C THR A 251 -1.21 20.67 -2.79
N HIS A 252 -0.51 21.54 -2.07
CA HIS A 252 -0.36 22.95 -2.41
C HIS A 252 1.13 23.31 -2.53
N TYR A 253 1.39 24.44 -3.18
CA TYR A 253 2.73 24.99 -3.29
C TYR A 253 3.02 25.93 -2.12
N GLY A 254 4.22 25.83 -1.54
CA GLY A 254 4.64 26.62 -0.39
C GLY A 254 4.20 26.03 0.95
N ASP A 255 4.39 26.81 2.02
CA ASP A 255 4.16 26.37 3.40
C ASP A 255 2.70 25.97 3.63
N CYS A 256 2.47 24.94 4.45
CA CYS A 256 1.13 24.52 4.81
C CYS A 256 0.44 25.55 5.72
N PRO A 257 -0.79 26.00 5.40
CA PRO A 257 -1.52 26.93 6.27
C PRO A 257 -1.91 26.28 7.61
N SER A 258 -1.94 24.95 7.67
CA SER A 258 -2.22 24.19 8.89
C SER A 258 -0.97 23.87 9.71
N ASP A 259 0.24 24.21 9.22
CA ASP A 259 1.45 24.08 10.01
C ASP A 259 1.59 25.28 10.97
N GLU A 260 1.06 25.13 12.18
CA GLU A 260 1.16 26.15 13.23
C GLU A 260 2.60 26.56 13.55
N GLY A 261 3.56 25.63 13.45
CA GLY A 261 4.97 25.90 13.74
C GLY A 261 5.54 26.91 12.75
N THR A 262 5.33 26.65 11.45
CA THR A 262 5.69 27.59 10.40
C THR A 262 4.92 28.89 10.52
N GLN A 263 3.61 28.87 10.75
CA GLN A 263 2.82 30.11 10.86
C GLN A 263 3.36 31.03 11.99
N ARG A 264 3.65 30.48 13.17
CA ARG A 264 4.23 31.24 14.29
C ARG A 264 5.63 31.78 13.97
N LEU A 265 6.45 31.01 13.27
CA LEU A 265 7.77 31.46 12.83
C LEU A 265 7.65 32.62 11.83
N LEU A 266 6.71 32.55 10.89
CA LEU A 266 6.48 33.60 9.90
C LEU A 266 5.96 34.89 10.55
N GLU A 267 5.05 34.78 11.51
CA GLU A 267 4.56 35.92 12.29
C GLU A 267 5.70 36.57 13.11
N LEU A 268 6.55 35.77 13.76
CA LEU A 268 7.73 36.30 14.46
C LEU A 268 8.69 36.99 13.49
N ALA A 269 8.90 36.39 12.31
CA ALA A 269 9.78 36.92 11.29
C ALA A 269 9.31 38.29 10.80
N GLU A 270 8.02 38.43 10.51
CA GLU A 270 7.40 39.69 10.10
C GLU A 270 7.57 40.76 11.18
N ASN A 271 7.25 40.43 12.43
CA ASN A 271 7.38 41.35 13.56
C ASN A 271 8.83 41.80 13.84
N ARG A 272 9.81 40.97 13.49
CA ARG A 272 11.25 41.25 13.70
C ARG A 272 11.95 41.76 12.45
N GLY A 273 11.28 41.86 11.31
CA GLY A 273 11.89 42.21 10.02
C GLY A 273 12.92 41.18 9.55
N TRP A 274 12.73 39.90 9.89
CA TRP A 274 13.56 38.80 9.40
C TRP A 274 13.21 38.47 7.95
N GLN A 275 14.19 37.99 7.19
CA GLN A 275 14.03 37.77 5.75
C GLN A 275 13.99 36.29 5.39
N ARG A 276 13.24 35.94 4.34
CA ARG A 276 13.17 34.57 3.81
C ARG A 276 14.09 34.37 2.62
N CYS A 277 14.62 33.15 2.51
CA CYS A 277 15.26 32.69 1.29
C CYS A 277 14.23 32.67 0.14
N TYR A 278 14.56 33.31 -0.99
CA TYR A 278 13.69 33.34 -2.17
C TYR A 278 13.57 31.98 -2.89
N ASN A 279 14.44 31.02 -2.55
CA ASN A 279 14.39 29.69 -3.18
C ASN A 279 13.13 28.95 -2.72
N ALA A 280 12.25 28.71 -3.68
CA ALA A 280 11.06 27.86 -3.67
C ALA A 280 11.14 26.58 -2.85
N LYS A 281 12.30 25.90 -2.87
CA LYS A 281 12.50 24.61 -2.19
C LYS A 281 13.13 24.75 -0.80
N CYS A 282 13.49 25.97 -0.39
CA CYS A 282 14.23 26.21 0.84
C CYS A 282 13.44 27.05 1.83
N HIS A 283 13.00 28.24 1.42
CA HIS A 283 12.10 29.12 2.19
C HIS A 283 12.49 29.41 3.66
N ARG A 284 13.73 29.10 4.07
CA ARG A 284 14.27 29.35 5.41
C ARG A 284 14.19 30.82 5.79
N VAL A 285 13.83 31.07 7.03
CA VAL A 285 13.83 32.39 7.64
C VAL A 285 15.22 32.68 8.20
N VAL A 286 15.69 33.91 8.03
CA VAL A 286 17.01 34.37 8.47
C VAL A 286 16.84 35.53 9.45
N GLU A 287 17.38 35.35 10.65
CA GLU A 287 17.67 36.45 11.58
C GLU A 287 19.07 36.97 11.26
N LEU A 288 19.21 38.27 10.96
CA LEU A 288 20.51 38.94 10.86
C LEU A 288 20.76 39.77 12.12
N SER A 289 21.74 39.37 12.93
CA SER A 289 22.08 40.09 14.16
C SER A 289 23.06 41.25 13.90
N SER A 290 24.00 41.07 12.97
CA SER A 290 24.98 42.10 12.61
C SER A 290 25.69 41.76 11.30
N GLY A 291 26.16 42.76 10.55
CA GLY A 291 27.01 42.60 9.37
C GLY A 291 26.36 43.04 8.07
N CYS A 292 26.87 42.55 6.94
CA CYS A 292 26.42 42.94 5.60
C CYS A 292 25.03 42.36 5.25
N ASN A 293 24.28 43.09 4.42
CA ASN A 293 22.99 42.66 3.87
C ASN A 293 23.10 41.50 2.84
N HIS A 294 24.30 40.99 2.56
CA HIS A 294 24.52 39.83 1.70
C HIS A 294 24.35 38.55 2.50
N ILE A 295 23.27 37.82 2.23
CA ILE A 295 23.02 36.52 2.86
C ILE A 295 23.36 35.42 1.88
N THR A 296 24.08 34.41 2.35
CA THR A 296 24.24 33.12 1.66
C THR A 296 23.51 32.06 2.46
N CYS A 297 22.39 31.57 1.92
CA CYS A 297 21.58 30.55 2.56
C CYS A 297 22.32 29.21 2.63
N VAL A 298 21.90 28.35 3.57
CA VAL A 298 22.33 26.94 3.65
C VAL A 298 22.09 26.18 2.33
N CYS A 299 21.06 26.54 1.56
CA CYS A 299 20.81 25.94 0.24
C CYS A 299 21.69 26.54 -0.89
N GLY A 300 22.66 27.40 -0.57
CA GLY A 300 23.54 28.08 -1.52
C GLY A 300 22.96 29.32 -2.21
N ALA A 301 21.66 29.62 -2.02
CA ALA A 301 21.05 30.82 -2.59
C ALA A 301 21.62 32.09 -1.95
N GLN A 302 21.96 33.07 -2.78
CA GLN A 302 22.50 34.36 -2.30
C GLN A 302 21.49 35.47 -2.53
N PHE A 303 21.16 36.22 -1.49
CA PHE A 303 20.09 37.23 -1.53
C PHE A 303 20.35 38.43 -0.63
N CYS A 304 19.61 39.51 -0.88
CA CYS A 304 19.65 40.72 -0.06
C CYS A 304 18.75 40.57 1.17
N TYR A 305 19.27 40.80 2.37
CA TYR A 305 18.49 40.75 3.61
C TYR A 305 17.34 41.76 3.63
N ILE A 306 17.55 42.96 3.07
CA ILE A 306 16.55 44.04 3.11
C ILE A 306 15.30 43.67 2.30
N CYS A 307 15.46 43.12 1.09
CA CYS A 307 14.34 42.95 0.16
C CYS A 307 14.11 41.51 -0.31
N GLY A 308 14.91 40.53 0.13
CA GLY A 308 14.76 39.12 -0.25
C GLY A 308 15.15 38.79 -1.69
N SER A 309 15.35 39.80 -2.55
CA SER A 309 15.76 39.62 -3.95
C SER A 309 17.14 38.96 -4.07
N ARG A 310 17.36 38.27 -5.19
CA ARG A 310 18.65 37.68 -5.54
C ARG A 310 19.79 38.72 -5.39
N TRP A 311 20.94 38.29 -4.89
CA TRP A 311 22.03 39.20 -4.59
C TRP A 311 22.46 39.98 -5.83
N ARG A 312 22.70 41.29 -5.66
CA ARG A 312 23.03 42.26 -6.73
C ARG A 312 21.95 42.49 -7.80
N THR A 313 20.70 42.07 -7.58
CA THR A 313 19.58 42.43 -8.47
C THR A 313 18.72 43.58 -7.93
N CYS A 314 19.05 44.10 -6.74
CA CYS A 314 18.35 45.20 -6.09
C CYS A 314 19.24 46.43 -5.91
N THR A 315 18.64 47.59 -5.71
CA THR A 315 19.31 48.87 -5.41
C THR A 315 19.44 49.16 -3.91
N CYS A 316 19.17 48.17 -3.06
CA CYS A 316 19.26 48.31 -1.61
C CYS A 316 20.68 48.71 -1.16
N PRO A 317 20.81 49.51 -0.07
CA PRO A 317 22.11 49.91 0.45
C PRO A 317 22.97 48.69 0.76
N GLN A 318 24.17 48.66 0.19
CA GLN A 318 25.19 47.72 0.60
C GLN A 318 25.82 48.28 1.87
N TYR A 319 25.85 47.47 2.93
CA TYR A 319 26.46 47.89 4.18
C TYR A 319 27.97 48.00 3.99
N THR A 320 28.45 49.20 3.68
CA THR A 320 29.88 49.54 3.68
C THR A 320 30.20 50.08 5.06
N HIS A 321 30.93 49.32 5.89
CA HIS A 321 31.57 49.94 7.05
C HIS A 321 32.42 51.11 6.55
N PRO A 322 32.47 52.26 7.26
CA PRO A 322 33.47 53.26 6.97
C PRO A 322 34.83 52.58 7.10
N SER A 323 35.52 52.45 5.98
CA SER A 323 36.87 51.94 5.90
C SER A 323 37.73 52.81 6.82
N VAL A 324 38.09 52.29 7.99
CA VAL A 324 39.24 52.82 8.72
C VAL A 324 40.41 52.62 7.76
N ALA A 325 40.95 53.72 7.23
CA ALA A 325 42.04 53.68 6.27
C ALA A 325 43.22 52.92 6.89
N GLY A 326 43.43 51.67 6.45
CA GLY A 326 44.60 50.90 6.86
C GLY A 326 44.44 49.38 6.96
N ASP A 327 43.24 48.80 7.01
CA ASP A 327 43.11 47.33 7.11
C ASP A 327 42.35 46.73 5.93
N VAL A 328 43.08 45.96 5.10
CA VAL A 328 42.55 45.20 3.95
C VAL A 328 42.14 43.78 4.39
N ARG A 329 42.07 43.49 5.69
CA ARG A 329 41.64 42.17 6.18
C ARG A 329 40.20 42.18 6.67
N GLY A 330 39.34 41.57 5.86
CA GLY A 330 38.12 40.89 6.29
C GLY A 330 36.99 41.81 6.74
N GLN A 331 35.96 41.94 5.89
CA GLN A 331 34.64 42.33 6.36
C GLN A 331 34.26 41.43 7.56
N PRO A 332 33.76 41.98 8.69
CA PRO A 332 33.25 41.13 9.75
C PRO A 332 32.15 40.24 9.17
N ALA A 333 32.31 38.93 9.34
CA ALA A 333 31.36 37.96 8.83
C ALA A 333 29.96 38.28 9.38
N ALA A 334 28.95 38.26 8.51
CA ALA A 334 27.57 38.46 8.95
C ALA A 334 27.19 37.39 9.99
N VAL A 335 26.70 37.82 11.15
CA VAL A 335 26.20 36.92 12.18
C VAL A 335 24.71 36.75 11.94
N HIS A 336 24.33 35.54 11.57
CA HIS A 336 22.97 35.21 11.16
C HIS A 336 22.57 33.82 11.67
N ARG A 337 21.28 33.65 11.93
CA ARG A 337 20.67 32.36 12.28
C ARG A 337 19.62 31.99 11.26
N PHE A 338 19.56 30.70 10.92
CA PHE A 338 18.59 30.15 9.99
C PHE A 338 17.56 29.32 10.73
N TYR A 339 16.28 29.58 10.45
CA TYR A 339 15.15 28.81 10.93
C TYR A 339 14.50 28.10 9.73
N ARG A 340 14.23 26.80 9.88
CA ARG A 340 13.50 26.03 8.87
C ARG A 340 12.01 26.15 9.20
N PRO A 341 11.15 26.55 8.24
CA PRO A 341 9.74 26.17 8.26
C PRO A 341 9.66 24.66 8.51
N THR A 342 8.79 24.27 9.44
CA THR A 342 8.63 22.87 9.85
C THR A 342 8.04 22.02 8.74
#